data_AF-E3HSL0-F1
#
_entry.id   AF-E3HSL0-F1
#
_cell.length_a   1.000
_cell.length_b   1.000
_cell.length_c   1.000
_cell.angle_alpha   90.00
_cell.angle_beta   90.00
_cell.angle_gamma   90.00
#
_symmetry.space_group_name_H-M   'P 1'
#
loop_
_entity.id
_entity.type
_entity.pdbx_description
1 polymer ?
#
loop_
_entity_poly.entity_id
_entity_poly.type
_entity_poly.pdbx_seq_one_letter_code
_entity_poly.pdbx_strand_id
1 'polypeptide(L)'
;MATKTKGDIARIQELLYQALETELGGIQVYTAALSCATNEDLAKEWQEYLEETTTHKQVLLTVFEELGLDPNQESPGRKVVRHHGQSLVAAIELAKTGGDPAAAQIVAAECVVLAETKDHQNWELVGLVADKLSGAEAKTLKKAYEAVEKDEDHHLYHTMGWTRELWIEALGFPAVLPPPEEVRKVESAIGASRAEQDRDKML
;
A
#
# COMPACT_ATOMS: atom_id res chain seq x y z
N MET A 1 -20.60 -2.80 -21.67
CA MET A 1 -19.27 -2.40 -22.21
C MET A 1 -19.09 -0.91 -21.93
N ALA A 2 -18.03 -0.52 -21.23
CA ALA A 2 -17.75 0.90 -21.02
C ALA A 2 -17.43 1.57 -22.36
N THR A 3 -18.01 2.74 -22.62
CA THR A 3 -17.65 3.56 -23.79
C THR A 3 -16.19 3.98 -23.65
N LYS A 4 -15.33 3.57 -24.60
CA LYS A 4 -13.92 3.95 -24.60
C LYS A 4 -13.78 5.44 -24.91
N THR A 5 -12.95 6.16 -24.15
CA THR A 5 -12.72 7.61 -24.33
C THR A 5 -11.23 7.93 -24.24
N LYS A 6 -10.82 9.14 -24.64
CA LYS A 6 -9.42 9.58 -24.51
C LYS A 6 -8.98 9.91 -23.08
N GLY A 7 -9.91 10.14 -22.15
CA GLY A 7 -9.60 10.67 -20.82
C GLY A 7 -8.98 12.07 -20.84
N ASP A 8 -8.75 12.64 -19.66
CA ASP A 8 -7.93 13.84 -19.48
C ASP A 8 -6.48 13.41 -19.24
N ILE A 9 -5.64 13.50 -20.29
CA ILE A 9 -4.26 13.03 -20.27
C ILE A 9 -3.43 13.71 -19.18
N ALA A 10 -3.65 15.00 -18.91
CA ALA A 10 -2.91 15.71 -17.87
C ALA A 10 -3.24 15.16 -16.47
N ARG A 11 -4.50 14.79 -16.24
CA ARG A 11 -4.95 14.18 -14.97
C ARG A 11 -4.49 12.74 -14.82
N ILE A 12 -4.43 11.99 -15.92
CA ILE A 12 -3.88 10.63 -15.92
C ILE A 12 -2.38 10.65 -15.60
N GLN A 13 -1.62 11.54 -16.23
CA GLN A 13 -0.20 11.71 -15.93
C GLN A 13 0.01 12.13 -14.46
N GLU A 14 -0.80 13.06 -13.96
CA GLU A 14 -0.77 13.46 -12.54
C GLU A 14 -1.00 12.26 -11.59
N LEU A 15 -1.94 11.37 -11.91
CA LEU A 15 -2.15 10.13 -11.16
C LEU A 15 -0.90 9.24 -11.17
N LEU A 16 -0.26 9.05 -12.33
CA LEU A 16 0.95 8.23 -12.45
C LEU A 16 2.13 8.81 -11.67
N TYR A 17 2.27 10.14 -11.64
CA TYR A 17 3.27 10.81 -10.80
C TYR A 17 3.01 10.60 -9.31
N GLN A 18 1.74 10.61 -8.88
CA GLN A 18 1.37 10.31 -7.50
C GLN A 18 1.57 8.84 -7.15
N ALA A 19 1.25 7.91 -8.06
CA ALA A 19 1.50 6.48 -7.88
C ALA A 19 2.99 6.22 -7.66
N LEU A 20 3.86 6.73 -8.55
CA LEU A 20 5.31 6.53 -8.43
C LEU A 20 5.88 7.13 -7.13
N GLU A 21 5.36 8.27 -6.69
CA GLU A 21 5.77 8.85 -5.41
C GLU A 21 5.25 8.07 -4.21
N THR A 22 4.09 7.41 -4.34
CA THR A 22 3.52 6.57 -3.28
C THR A 22 4.43 5.36 -3.05
N GLU A 23 4.84 4.65 -4.10
CA GLU A 23 5.81 3.55 -4.04
C GLU A 23 7.16 3.96 -3.40
N LEU A 24 7.68 5.12 -3.80
CA LEU A 24 8.92 5.68 -3.23
C LEU A 24 8.78 6.02 -1.74
N GLY A 25 7.59 6.47 -1.34
CA GLY A 25 7.23 6.69 0.06
C GLY A 25 7.03 5.39 0.82
N GLY A 26 6.36 4.40 0.23
CA GLY A 26 6.09 3.08 0.79
C GLY A 26 7.38 2.36 1.19
N ILE A 27 8.40 2.38 0.32
CA ILE A 27 9.73 1.85 0.64
C ILE A 27 10.30 2.46 1.93
N GLN A 28 10.15 3.78 2.11
CA GLN A 28 10.63 4.47 3.31
C GLN A 28 9.78 4.14 4.54
N VAL A 29 8.45 4.04 4.38
CA VAL A 29 7.52 3.68 5.45
C VAL A 29 7.80 2.26 5.94
N TYR A 30 7.90 1.27 5.06
CA TYR A 30 8.25 -0.11 5.44
C TYR A 30 9.62 -0.20 6.10
N THR A 31 10.62 0.51 5.58
CA THR A 31 11.95 0.55 6.20
C THR A 31 11.90 1.08 7.64
N ALA A 32 11.14 2.17 7.87
CA ALA A 32 10.95 2.72 9.21
C ALA A 32 10.12 1.77 10.11
N ALA A 33 9.07 1.15 9.57
CA ALA A 33 8.20 0.22 10.27
C ALA A 33 8.96 -1.03 10.74
N LEU A 34 9.78 -1.64 9.87
CA LEU A 34 10.67 -2.77 10.21
C LEU A 34 11.59 -2.45 11.38
N SER A 35 11.99 -1.20 11.53
CA SER A 35 12.84 -0.76 12.65
C SER A 35 12.10 -0.66 14.00
N CYS A 36 10.77 -0.77 13.98
CA CYS A 36 9.88 -0.79 15.14
C CYS A 36 9.22 -2.16 15.36
N ALA A 37 9.39 -3.11 14.45
CA ALA A 37 8.78 -4.43 14.55
C ALA A 37 9.37 -5.22 15.73
N THR A 38 8.48 -5.79 16.54
CA THR A 38 8.77 -6.66 17.70
C THR A 38 8.14 -8.04 17.56
N ASN A 39 7.09 -8.17 16.75
CA ASN A 39 6.51 -9.43 16.33
C ASN A 39 7.25 -9.96 15.08
N GLU A 40 7.78 -11.19 15.15
CA GLU A 40 8.62 -11.78 14.10
C GLU A 40 7.83 -12.07 12.80
N ASP A 41 6.58 -12.51 12.90
CA ASP A 41 5.72 -12.78 11.75
C ASP A 41 5.37 -11.48 11.01
N LEU A 42 5.05 -10.41 11.76
CA LEU A 42 4.82 -9.09 11.18
C LEU A 42 6.08 -8.52 10.52
N ALA A 43 7.24 -8.68 11.16
CA ALA A 43 8.51 -8.25 10.58
C ALA A 43 8.80 -8.98 9.27
N LYS A 44 8.46 -10.27 9.19
CA LYS A 44 8.59 -11.06 7.96
C LYS A 44 7.65 -10.54 6.86
N GLU A 45 6.39 -10.30 7.18
CA GLU A 45 5.40 -9.79 6.22
C GLU A 45 5.79 -8.40 5.69
N TRP A 46 6.18 -7.45 6.55
CA TRP A 46 6.67 -6.14 6.11
C TRP A 46 7.95 -6.21 5.27
N GLN A 47 8.81 -7.21 5.50
CA GLN A 47 10.00 -7.41 4.67
C GLN A 47 9.62 -7.91 3.28
N GLU A 48 8.63 -8.81 3.16
CA GLU A 48 8.08 -9.26 1.89
C GLU A 48 7.43 -8.10 1.13
N TYR A 49 6.58 -7.31 1.80
CA TYR A 49 5.93 -6.16 1.18
C TYR A 49 6.93 -5.08 0.74
N LEU A 50 8.00 -4.83 1.50
CA LEU A 50 9.07 -3.93 1.07
C LEU A 50 9.74 -4.38 -0.25
N GLU A 51 9.92 -5.68 -0.45
CA GLU A 51 10.47 -6.24 -1.69
C GLU A 51 9.48 -6.09 -2.86
N GLU A 52 8.18 -6.30 -2.60
CA GLU A 52 7.09 -6.12 -3.55
C GLU A 52 6.94 -4.65 -3.97
N THR A 53 6.83 -3.70 -3.03
CA THR A 53 6.81 -2.24 -3.31
C THR A 53 8.05 -1.79 -4.11
N THR A 54 9.21 -2.38 -3.83
CA THR A 54 10.43 -2.10 -4.63
C THR A 54 10.28 -2.55 -6.08
N THR A 55 9.59 -3.67 -6.31
CA THR A 55 9.23 -4.19 -7.64
C THR A 55 8.16 -3.33 -8.29
N HIS A 56 7.14 -2.90 -7.57
CA HIS A 56 6.05 -2.06 -8.07
C HIS A 56 6.56 -0.69 -8.54
N LYS A 57 7.48 -0.07 -7.79
CA LYS A 57 8.26 1.10 -8.27
C LYS A 57 8.90 0.83 -9.63
N GLN A 58 9.53 -0.33 -9.83
CA GLN A 58 10.17 -0.67 -11.11
C GLN A 58 9.14 -0.85 -12.23
N VAL A 59 7.97 -1.42 -11.93
CA VAL A 59 6.84 -1.50 -12.87
C VAL A 59 6.40 -0.11 -13.32
N LEU A 60 6.22 0.83 -12.39
CA LEU A 60 5.87 2.22 -12.74
C LEU A 60 6.98 2.92 -13.54
N LEU A 61 8.25 2.69 -13.23
CA LEU A 61 9.36 3.24 -14.04
C LEU A 61 9.31 2.73 -15.49
N THR A 62 8.95 1.47 -15.71
CA THR A 62 8.72 0.94 -17.06
C THR A 62 7.51 1.58 -17.73
N VAL A 63 6.42 1.84 -17.00
CA VAL A 63 5.27 2.60 -17.53
C VAL A 63 5.72 3.99 -17.99
N PHE A 64 6.52 4.68 -17.19
CA PHE A 64 7.02 6.01 -17.53
C PHE A 64 7.89 5.99 -18.80
N GLU A 65 8.77 5.01 -18.92
CA GLU A 65 9.58 4.82 -20.13
C GLU A 65 8.70 4.59 -21.37
N GLU A 66 7.74 3.65 -21.31
CA GLU A 66 6.86 3.32 -22.42
C GLU A 66 5.95 4.49 -22.84
N LEU A 67 5.57 5.36 -21.89
CA LEU A 67 4.75 6.54 -22.14
C LEU A 67 5.58 7.80 -22.45
N GLY A 68 6.90 7.73 -22.41
CA GLY A 68 7.80 8.87 -22.65
C GLY A 68 7.71 9.96 -21.59
N LEU A 69 7.41 9.60 -20.34
CA LEU A 69 7.32 10.50 -19.20
C LEU A 69 8.67 10.58 -18.46
N ASP A 70 9.05 11.76 -18.00
CA ASP A 70 10.22 11.91 -17.11
C ASP A 70 9.84 11.52 -15.67
N PRO A 71 10.42 10.45 -15.09
CA PRO A 71 10.11 10.03 -13.72
C PRO A 71 10.59 11.00 -12.64
N ASN A 72 11.41 12.01 -12.99
CA ASN A 72 11.87 13.05 -12.06
C ASN A 72 11.04 14.33 -12.15
N GLN A 73 10.07 14.39 -13.06
CA GLN A 73 9.22 15.56 -13.18
C GLN A 73 8.40 15.74 -11.89
N GLU A 74 8.46 16.97 -11.38
CA GLU A 74 7.68 17.41 -10.23
C GLU A 74 6.29 17.87 -10.68
N SER A 75 5.28 17.50 -9.90
CA SER A 75 3.92 18.02 -10.03
C SER A 75 3.36 18.48 -8.69
N PRO A 76 2.34 19.37 -8.67
CA PRO A 76 1.74 19.82 -7.42
C PRO A 76 1.22 18.67 -6.53
N GLY A 77 0.55 17.67 -7.09
CA GLY A 77 0.03 16.55 -6.31
C GLY A 77 1.13 15.57 -5.90
N ARG A 78 2.15 15.34 -6.74
CA ARG A 78 3.34 14.57 -6.36
C ARG A 78 4.01 15.13 -5.11
N LYS A 79 4.14 16.45 -5.00
CA LYS A 79 4.69 17.11 -3.80
C LYS A 79 3.87 16.85 -2.55
N VAL A 80 2.54 16.80 -2.68
CA VAL A 80 1.64 16.50 -1.56
C VAL A 80 1.81 15.05 -1.13
N VAL A 81 1.85 14.10 -2.07
CA VAL A 81 2.07 12.68 -1.77
C VAL A 81 3.42 12.45 -1.09
N ARG A 82 4.49 13.09 -1.58
CA ARG A 82 5.79 13.09 -0.91
C ARG A 82 5.69 13.54 0.54
N HIS A 83 4.97 14.63 0.78
CA HIS A 83 4.79 15.16 2.13
C HIS A 83 4.01 14.21 3.03
N HIS A 84 2.99 13.50 2.52
CA HIS A 84 2.31 12.45 3.26
C HIS A 84 3.29 11.34 3.67
N GLY A 85 4.04 10.76 2.72
CA GLY A 85 5.00 9.70 3.02
C GLY A 85 6.06 10.12 4.04
N GLN A 86 6.63 11.32 3.89
CA GLN A 86 7.57 11.88 4.86
C GLN A 86 6.96 12.07 6.26
N SER A 87 5.69 12.46 6.33
CA SER A 87 4.99 12.64 7.59
C SER A 87 4.71 11.32 8.30
N LEU A 88 4.37 10.27 7.55
CA LEU A 88 4.22 8.91 8.08
C LEU A 88 5.54 8.40 8.67
N VAL A 89 6.64 8.51 7.93
CA VAL A 89 7.97 8.15 8.44
C VAL A 89 8.32 8.93 9.71
N ALA A 90 8.06 10.24 9.74
CA ALA A 90 8.31 11.06 10.92
C ALA A 90 7.46 10.63 12.13
N ALA A 91 6.22 10.18 11.93
CA ALA A 91 5.37 9.66 13.00
C ALA A 91 5.91 8.34 13.57
N ILE A 92 6.38 7.42 12.71
CA ILE A 92 7.02 6.17 13.12
C ILE A 92 8.26 6.45 13.99
N GLU A 93 9.15 7.31 13.50
CA GLU A 93 10.36 7.68 14.23
C GLU A 93 10.03 8.39 15.56
N LEU A 94 9.02 9.26 15.58
CA LEU A 94 8.56 9.88 16.82
C LEU A 94 8.11 8.83 17.83
N ALA A 95 7.28 7.86 17.44
CA ALA A 95 6.82 6.80 18.33
C ALA A 95 8.00 5.94 18.85
N LYS A 96 8.94 5.62 17.97
CA LYS A 96 10.17 4.90 18.33
C LYS A 96 11.01 5.63 19.37
N THR A 97 11.18 6.95 19.22
CA THR A 97 11.91 7.77 20.21
C THR A 97 11.19 7.88 21.56
N GLY A 98 9.89 7.61 21.60
CA GLY A 98 9.10 7.54 22.83
C GLY A 98 9.50 6.41 23.79
N GLY A 99 10.20 5.37 23.29
CA GLY A 99 10.84 4.34 24.12
C GLY A 99 9.95 3.18 24.55
N ASP A 100 8.71 3.10 24.07
CA ASP A 100 7.83 1.95 24.23
C ASP A 100 7.77 1.17 22.90
N PRO A 101 8.45 0.00 22.80
CA PRO A 101 8.49 -0.79 21.57
C PRO A 101 7.11 -1.30 21.12
N ALA A 102 6.21 -1.63 22.05
CA ALA A 102 4.88 -2.14 21.70
C ALA A 102 4.03 -1.01 21.10
N ALA A 103 4.05 0.17 21.71
CA ALA A 103 3.38 1.35 21.17
C ALA A 103 3.99 1.80 19.83
N ALA A 104 5.31 1.72 19.67
CA ALA A 104 5.99 2.07 18.42
C ALA A 104 5.60 1.13 17.27
N GLN A 105 5.50 -0.18 17.51
CA GLN A 105 5.02 -1.14 16.51
C GLN A 105 3.58 -0.83 16.06
N ILE A 106 2.70 -0.46 16.98
CA ILE A 106 1.30 -0.10 16.66
C ILE A 106 1.25 1.15 15.77
N VAL A 107 1.98 2.21 16.14
CA VAL A 107 2.04 3.43 15.31
C VAL A 107 2.64 3.13 13.94
N ALA A 108 3.66 2.26 13.87
CA ALA A 108 4.20 1.79 12.61
C ALA A 108 3.13 1.09 11.75
N ALA A 109 2.35 0.17 12.32
CA ALA A 109 1.27 -0.51 11.62
C ALA A 109 0.18 0.46 11.13
N GLU A 110 -0.22 1.44 11.95
CA GLU A 110 -1.16 2.50 11.54
C GLU A 110 -0.62 3.31 10.35
N CYS A 111 0.67 3.66 10.38
CA CYS A 111 1.31 4.40 9.29
C CYS A 111 1.38 3.57 8.00
N VAL A 112 1.62 2.26 8.09
CA VAL A 112 1.57 1.35 6.94
C VAL A 112 0.14 1.32 6.38
N VAL A 113 -0.91 1.17 7.21
CA VAL A 113 -2.31 1.20 6.71
C VAL A 113 -2.62 2.49 5.94
N LEU A 114 -2.14 3.64 6.42
CA LEU A 114 -2.34 4.92 5.73
C LEU A 114 -1.59 5.00 4.40
N ALA A 115 -0.39 4.44 4.31
CA ALA A 115 0.37 4.34 3.06
C ALA A 115 -0.36 3.43 2.05
N GLU A 116 -0.70 2.21 2.47
CA GLU A 116 -1.38 1.22 1.63
C GLU A 116 -2.76 1.69 1.16
N THR A 117 -3.49 2.44 1.99
CA THR A 117 -4.77 3.03 1.58
C THR A 117 -4.60 3.99 0.40
N LYS A 118 -3.50 4.75 0.36
CA LYS A 118 -3.21 5.67 -0.74
C LYS A 118 -2.76 4.90 -1.98
N ASP A 119 -1.98 3.85 -1.81
CA ASP A 119 -1.38 3.09 -2.92
C ASP A 119 -2.41 2.23 -3.64
N HIS A 120 -3.17 1.44 -2.88
CA HIS A 120 -4.32 0.69 -3.38
C HIS A 120 -5.29 1.57 -4.18
N GLN A 121 -5.60 2.78 -3.67
CA GLN A 121 -6.41 3.74 -4.40
C GLN A 121 -5.78 4.17 -5.74
N ASN A 122 -4.46 4.38 -5.79
CA ASN A 122 -3.79 4.74 -7.05
C ASN A 122 -3.89 3.60 -8.05
N TRP A 123 -3.58 2.37 -7.64
CA TRP A 123 -3.60 1.21 -8.51
C TRP A 123 -5.01 0.89 -9.03
N GLU A 124 -6.04 0.99 -8.20
CA GLU A 124 -7.43 0.86 -8.65
C GLU A 124 -7.82 1.90 -9.71
N LEU A 125 -7.37 3.15 -9.54
CA LEU A 125 -7.59 4.19 -10.54
C LEU A 125 -6.77 3.96 -11.82
N VAL A 126 -5.55 3.42 -11.72
CA VAL A 126 -4.75 3.02 -12.88
C VAL A 126 -5.44 1.90 -13.66
N GLY A 127 -5.96 0.88 -12.97
CA GLY A 127 -6.77 -0.19 -13.56
C GLY A 127 -8.02 0.34 -14.26
N LEU A 128 -8.74 1.27 -13.62
CA LEU A 128 -9.88 1.96 -14.23
C LEU A 128 -9.48 2.70 -15.51
N VAL A 129 -8.37 3.46 -15.48
CA VAL A 129 -7.88 4.18 -16.66
C VAL A 129 -7.52 3.20 -17.78
N ALA A 130 -6.83 2.09 -17.46
CA ALA A 130 -6.48 1.05 -18.41
C ALA A 130 -7.71 0.46 -19.12
N ASP A 131 -8.80 0.23 -18.38
CA ASP A 131 -10.05 -0.31 -18.92
C ASP A 131 -10.84 0.70 -19.78
N LYS A 132 -10.71 2.00 -19.49
CA LYS A 132 -11.44 3.07 -20.20
C LYS A 132 -10.73 3.60 -21.43
N LEU A 133 -9.39 3.55 -21.44
CA LEU A 133 -8.58 3.98 -22.57
C LEU A 133 -8.60 2.94 -23.71
N SER A 134 -7.98 3.32 -24.83
CA SER A 134 -7.69 2.44 -25.95
C SER A 134 -6.32 2.80 -26.52
N GLY A 135 -5.65 1.85 -27.15
CA GLY A 135 -4.35 2.11 -27.80
C GLY A 135 -3.20 1.45 -27.05
N ALA A 136 -2.00 2.00 -27.22
CA ALA A 136 -0.79 1.50 -26.58
C ALA A 136 -0.81 1.80 -25.08
N GLU A 137 -1.23 3.00 -24.71
CA GLU A 137 -1.29 3.49 -23.34
C GLU A 137 -2.17 2.60 -22.46
N ALA A 138 -3.35 2.22 -22.95
CA ALA A 138 -4.24 1.30 -22.25
C ALA A 138 -3.60 -0.06 -21.99
N LYS A 139 -2.81 -0.58 -22.94
CA LYS A 139 -2.13 -1.88 -22.81
C LYS A 139 -0.97 -1.81 -21.81
N THR A 140 -0.19 -0.73 -21.86
CA THR A 140 0.90 -0.47 -20.91
C THR A 140 0.36 -0.42 -19.50
N LEU A 141 -0.69 0.38 -19.25
CA LEU A 141 -1.30 0.50 -17.94
C LEU A 141 -1.97 -0.80 -17.48
N LYS A 142 -2.64 -1.54 -18.38
CA LYS A 142 -3.28 -2.81 -18.01
C LYS A 142 -2.26 -3.85 -17.56
N LYS A 143 -1.17 -3.98 -18.31
CA LYS A 143 -0.06 -4.90 -17.98
C LYS A 143 0.56 -4.55 -16.62
N ALA A 144 0.75 -3.26 -16.33
CA ALA A 144 1.28 -2.81 -15.05
C ALA A 144 0.32 -3.12 -13.90
N TYR A 145 -0.96 -2.78 -14.06
CA TYR A 145 -2.00 -3.05 -13.05
C TYR A 145 -2.11 -4.55 -12.74
N GLU A 146 -2.20 -5.41 -13.77
CA GLU A 146 -2.31 -6.87 -13.58
C GLU A 146 -1.07 -7.50 -12.92
N ALA A 147 0.07 -6.81 -12.92
CA ALA A 147 1.30 -7.28 -12.29
C ALA A 147 1.40 -6.90 -10.81
N VAL A 148 0.53 -6.01 -10.31
CA VAL A 148 0.66 -5.37 -8.99
C VAL A 148 -0.61 -5.50 -8.14
N GLU A 149 -1.81 -5.38 -8.73
CA GLU A 149 -3.07 -5.24 -7.98
C GLU A 149 -3.31 -6.33 -6.92
N LYS A 150 -2.95 -7.57 -7.22
CA LYS A 150 -3.11 -8.67 -6.26
C LYS A 150 -2.22 -8.51 -5.02
N ASP A 151 -1.01 -7.97 -5.18
CA ASP A 151 -0.12 -7.69 -4.06
C ASP A 151 -0.72 -6.54 -3.22
N GLU A 152 -1.19 -5.47 -3.87
CA GLU A 152 -1.83 -4.31 -3.21
C GLU A 152 -3.09 -4.66 -2.42
N ASP A 153 -3.90 -5.59 -2.93
CA ASP A 153 -5.04 -6.12 -2.18
C ASP A 153 -4.58 -6.84 -0.90
N HIS A 154 -3.53 -7.67 -0.98
CA HIS A 154 -2.94 -8.28 0.21
C HIS A 154 -2.45 -7.22 1.19
N HIS A 155 -1.61 -6.29 0.72
CA HIS A 155 -0.97 -5.27 1.55
C HIS A 155 -2.00 -4.50 2.39
N LEU A 156 -3.06 -4.02 1.76
CA LEU A 156 -4.10 -3.25 2.43
C LEU A 156 -4.89 -4.09 3.45
N TYR A 157 -5.43 -5.24 3.04
CA TYR A 157 -6.31 -6.01 3.92
C TYR A 157 -5.56 -6.69 5.06
N HIS A 158 -4.35 -7.16 4.83
CA HIS A 158 -3.57 -7.89 5.83
C HIS A 158 -3.03 -6.90 6.87
N THR A 159 -2.47 -5.76 6.42
CA THR A 159 -2.01 -4.70 7.34
C THR A 159 -3.15 -4.14 8.20
N MET A 160 -4.36 -3.98 7.65
CA MET A 160 -5.54 -3.60 8.44
C MET A 160 -5.85 -4.64 9.53
N GLY A 161 -5.78 -5.93 9.20
CA GLY A 161 -5.92 -7.03 10.16
C GLY A 161 -4.85 -6.98 11.26
N TRP A 162 -3.58 -6.82 10.87
CA TRP A 162 -2.46 -6.72 11.82
C TRP A 162 -2.65 -5.56 12.79
N THR A 163 -2.95 -4.37 12.26
CA THR A 163 -3.15 -3.16 13.08
C THR A 163 -4.29 -3.34 14.07
N ARG A 164 -5.41 -3.96 13.65
CA ARG A 164 -6.53 -4.29 14.53
C ARG A 164 -6.11 -5.20 15.67
N GLU A 165 -5.45 -6.31 15.36
CA GLU A 165 -5.12 -7.34 16.35
C GLU A 165 -4.02 -6.88 17.32
N LEU A 166 -3.06 -6.06 16.85
CA LEU A 166 -2.08 -5.40 17.73
C LEU A 166 -2.75 -4.44 18.73
N TRP A 167 -3.75 -3.67 18.29
CA TRP A 167 -4.52 -2.82 19.20
C TRP A 167 -5.33 -3.63 20.21
N ILE A 168 -5.96 -4.73 19.77
CA ILE A 168 -6.71 -5.63 20.66
C ILE A 168 -5.80 -6.18 21.76
N GLU A 169 -4.58 -6.62 21.40
CA GLU A 169 -3.57 -7.07 22.37
C GLU A 169 -3.20 -5.95 23.35
N ALA A 170 -2.88 -4.75 22.86
CA ALA A 170 -2.51 -3.61 23.69
C ALA A 170 -3.63 -3.14 24.65
N LEU A 171 -4.89 -3.36 24.26
CA LEU A 171 -6.07 -3.09 25.10
C LEU A 171 -6.30 -4.19 26.17
N GLY A 172 -5.52 -5.27 26.17
CA GLY A 172 -5.62 -6.36 27.13
C GLY A 172 -6.67 -7.41 26.79
N PHE A 173 -7.10 -7.49 25.54
CA PHE A 173 -8.06 -8.48 25.05
C PHE A 173 -7.37 -9.60 24.24
N PRO A 174 -7.99 -10.79 24.10
CA PRO A 174 -7.44 -11.85 23.25
C PRO A 174 -7.36 -11.43 21.78
N ALA A 175 -6.14 -11.37 21.26
CA ALA A 175 -5.82 -11.08 19.87
C ALA A 175 -5.50 -12.35 19.07
N VAL A 176 -5.71 -12.30 17.75
CA VAL A 176 -5.34 -13.35 16.81
C VAL A 176 -4.19 -12.82 15.96
N LEU A 177 -2.96 -13.22 16.27
CA LEU A 177 -1.74 -12.81 15.56
C LEU A 177 -1.02 -14.07 15.04
N PRO A 178 -0.71 -14.19 13.73
CA PRO A 178 -1.12 -13.32 12.62
C PRO A 178 -2.65 -13.21 12.44
N PRO A 179 -3.16 -12.12 11.84
CA PRO A 179 -4.58 -11.88 11.68
C PRO A 179 -5.25 -12.90 10.74
N PRO A 180 -6.58 -13.11 10.85
CA PRO A 180 -7.32 -14.00 9.96
C PRO A 180 -7.14 -13.71 8.47
N GLU A 181 -6.98 -12.43 8.12
CA GLU A 181 -6.75 -11.93 6.76
C GLU A 181 -5.47 -12.52 6.15
N GLU A 182 -4.36 -12.49 6.89
CA GLU A 182 -3.06 -13.04 6.47
C GLU A 182 -3.13 -14.58 6.40
N VAL A 183 -3.64 -15.24 7.45
CA VAL A 183 -3.73 -16.71 7.50
C VAL A 183 -4.58 -17.28 6.36
N ARG A 184 -5.64 -16.56 5.96
CA ARG A 184 -6.55 -16.97 4.89
C ARG A 184 -6.14 -16.43 3.52
N LYS A 185 -5.10 -15.59 3.44
CA LYS A 185 -4.61 -14.95 2.21
C LYS A 185 -5.74 -14.22 1.47
N VAL A 186 -6.39 -13.28 2.15
CA VAL A 186 -7.55 -12.59 1.59
C VAL A 186 -7.12 -11.58 0.52
N GLU A 187 -7.79 -11.62 -0.62
CA GLU A 187 -7.50 -10.78 -1.82
C GLU A 187 -8.73 -9.93 -2.21
N SER A 188 -9.61 -9.61 -1.26
CA SER A 188 -10.79 -8.79 -1.56
C SER A 188 -11.42 -8.22 -0.30
N ALA A 189 -12.08 -7.07 -0.42
CA ALA A 189 -12.82 -6.45 0.68
C ALA A 189 -13.88 -7.37 1.31
N ILE A 190 -14.57 -8.18 0.48
CA ILE A 190 -15.55 -9.16 0.98
C ILE A 190 -14.85 -10.30 1.74
N GLY A 191 -13.70 -10.76 1.23
CA GLY A 191 -12.87 -11.76 1.89
C GLY A 191 -12.36 -11.28 3.25
N ALA A 192 -11.80 -10.08 3.28
CA ALA A 192 -11.31 -9.42 4.50
C ALA A 192 -12.43 -9.26 5.53
N SER A 193 -13.59 -8.73 5.13
CA SER A 193 -14.74 -8.57 6.04
C SER A 193 -15.25 -9.90 6.61
N ARG A 194 -15.25 -10.98 5.82
CA ARG A 194 -15.60 -12.32 6.30
C ARG A 194 -14.56 -12.89 7.26
N ALA A 195 -13.27 -12.66 6.99
CA ALA A 195 -12.18 -13.09 7.84
C ALA A 195 -12.23 -12.38 9.21
N GLU A 196 -12.43 -11.06 9.22
CA GLU A 196 -12.64 -10.26 10.42
C GLU A 196 -13.81 -10.77 11.27
N GLN A 197 -14.98 -10.99 10.66
CA GLN A 197 -16.17 -11.49 11.37
C GLN A 197 -15.98 -12.89 11.97
N ASP A 198 -15.08 -13.69 11.38
CA ASP A 198 -14.77 -15.03 11.85
C ASP A 198 -13.60 -15.08 12.85
N ARG A 199 -13.00 -13.94 13.23
CA ARG A 199 -11.82 -13.91 14.11
C ARG A 199 -12.00 -14.70 15.40
N ASP A 200 -13.18 -14.64 16.01
CA ASP A 200 -13.45 -15.28 17.30
C ASP A 200 -13.44 -16.81 17.23
N LYS A 201 -13.48 -17.39 16.01
CA LYS A 201 -13.31 -18.83 15.78
C LYS A 201 -11.84 -19.27 15.83
N MET A 202 -10.90 -18.33 15.87
CA MET A 202 -9.45 -18.55 15.91
C MET A 202 -8.84 -18.29 17.28
N LEU A 203 -9.66 -17.93 18.28
CA LEU A 203 -9.28 -17.75 19.69
C LEU A 203 -9.27 -19.05 20.49
#